data_AF-A0ABD0TDA4-F1
#
_entry.id   AF-A0ABD0TDA4-F1
#
_cell.length_a   1.000
_cell.length_b   1.000
_cell.length_c   1.000
_cell.angle_alpha   90.00
_cell.angle_beta   90.00
_cell.angle_gamma   90.00
#
_symmetry.space_group_name_H-M   'P 1'
#
loop_
_entity.id
_entity.type
_entity.pdbx_description
1 polymer ?
#
loop_
_entity_poly.entity_id
_entity_poly.type
_entity_poly.pdbx_seq_one_letter_code
_entity_poly.pdbx_strand_id
1 'polypeptide(L)'
;MRMACYAVPTLAPKSLTIIQTNLQHKQIAAATLRRVLEEDNKTVALIQEPWIRNNKICGLNNISGKSLLQIPVEKPRTCIIMPKTINASLINQFCSRDLTAVKINSAEDQTTLVLASVYMPGEDDIPAKELAELIQHCEANKWDVIIAADCNAHHPLWGSMDTNKRGEQLTEYLLQTNLTILNRGTEPTFVTSRCQTTIDITLATHKAADLVGGWHVSNEPSFADHRRICFQIHIKPPDPIPYRNPRKTDTKIYEHILTKKLSDFEPADVTLSVDNIETNVQSLTAALTSSYEKACPTEASCHQYYGT
;
A
#
# COMPACT_ATOMS: atom_id res chain seq x y z
N MET A 1 -31.05 30.56 29.24
CA MET A 1 -30.12 29.44 29.51
C MET A 1 -29.83 28.75 28.18
N ARG A 2 -28.73 29.11 27.50
CA ARG A 2 -28.37 28.56 26.18
C ARG A 2 -27.66 27.21 26.40
N MET A 3 -28.22 26.11 25.89
CA MET A 3 -27.53 24.83 25.84
C MET A 3 -26.32 24.96 24.91
N ALA A 4 -25.12 24.84 25.47
CA ALA A 4 -23.91 24.62 24.71
C ALA A 4 -24.02 23.25 24.04
N CYS A 5 -24.14 23.23 22.71
CA CYS A 5 -23.91 22.03 21.93
C CYS A 5 -22.42 21.72 22.01
N TYR A 6 -22.03 20.80 22.90
CA TYR A 6 -20.69 20.22 22.88
C TYR A 6 -20.56 19.43 21.59
N ALA A 7 -19.76 19.94 20.66
CA ALA A 7 -19.31 19.15 19.52
C ALA A 7 -18.51 17.97 20.07
N VAL A 8 -19.03 16.77 19.88
CA VAL A 8 -18.27 15.53 20.10
C VAL A 8 -17.08 15.60 19.14
N PRO A 9 -15.82 15.51 19.61
CA PRO A 9 -14.68 15.42 18.72
C PRO A 9 -14.90 14.20 17.83
N THR A 10 -15.02 14.42 16.53
CA THR A 10 -15.01 13.33 15.56
C THR A 10 -13.64 12.69 15.70
N LEU A 11 -13.57 11.52 16.33
CA LEU A 11 -12.35 10.72 16.44
C LEU A 11 -11.74 10.63 15.04
N ALA A 12 -10.54 11.19 14.88
CA ALA A 12 -9.79 11.05 13.64
C ALA A 12 -9.72 9.55 13.28
N PRO A 13 -9.86 9.21 11.98
CA PRO A 13 -9.83 7.81 11.58
C PRO A 13 -8.50 7.19 11.99
N LYS A 14 -8.54 6.02 12.65
CA LYS A 14 -7.34 5.27 13.13
C LYS A 14 -6.32 4.98 12.01
N SER A 15 -6.78 4.98 10.77
CA SER A 15 -5.97 4.87 9.56
C SER A 15 -6.66 5.54 8.37
N LEU A 16 -5.86 5.89 7.36
CA LEU A 16 -6.31 6.34 6.05
C LEU A 16 -6.14 5.20 5.04
N THR A 17 -7.17 4.96 4.22
CA THR A 17 -7.06 4.05 3.07
C THR A 17 -6.40 4.79 1.92
N ILE A 18 -5.37 4.21 1.31
CA ILE A 18 -4.66 4.80 0.17
C ILE A 18 -4.88 3.93 -1.07
N ILE A 19 -5.20 4.59 -2.19
CA ILE A 19 -5.25 3.99 -3.52
C ILE A 19 -4.23 4.68 -4.40
N GLN A 20 -3.23 3.96 -4.89
CA GLN A 20 -2.36 4.37 -5.98
C GLN A 20 -2.90 3.79 -7.30
N THR A 21 -3.05 4.64 -8.31
CA THR A 21 -3.59 4.20 -9.60
C THR A 21 -3.22 5.14 -10.75
N ASN A 22 -2.75 4.55 -11.85
CA ASN A 22 -2.74 5.19 -13.16
C ASN A 22 -4.10 4.92 -13.85
N LEU A 23 -4.77 5.98 -14.32
CA LEU A 23 -6.09 5.89 -14.97
C LEU A 23 -6.03 5.82 -16.50
N GLN A 24 -4.85 5.95 -17.10
CA GLN A 24 -4.60 5.96 -18.55
C GLN A 24 -5.51 6.92 -19.32
N HIS A 25 -5.86 8.04 -18.70
CA HIS A 25 -6.82 9.02 -19.20
C HIS A 25 -8.23 8.45 -19.50
N LYS A 26 -8.56 7.24 -19.03
CA LYS A 26 -9.83 6.55 -19.32
C LYS A 26 -10.96 7.10 -18.45
N GLN A 27 -12.05 7.51 -19.10
CA GLN A 27 -13.26 7.99 -18.44
C GLN A 27 -13.88 6.94 -17.50
N ILE A 28 -13.90 5.68 -17.91
CA ILE A 28 -14.46 4.57 -17.12
C ILE A 28 -13.62 4.27 -15.86
N ALA A 29 -12.29 4.36 -15.97
CA ALA A 29 -11.39 4.18 -14.84
C ALA A 29 -11.58 5.31 -13.80
N ALA A 30 -11.74 6.55 -14.27
CA ALA A 30 -12.07 7.68 -13.41
C ALA A 30 -13.45 7.52 -12.72
N ALA A 31 -14.47 7.06 -13.45
CA ALA A 31 -15.81 6.86 -12.91
C ALA A 31 -15.85 5.76 -11.82
N THR A 32 -15.13 4.66 -12.03
CA THR A 32 -15.07 3.57 -11.04
C THR A 32 -14.27 3.98 -9.80
N LEU A 33 -13.16 4.72 -9.95
CA LEU A 33 -12.44 5.30 -8.81
C LEU A 33 -13.31 6.29 -8.04
N ARG A 34 -14.05 7.16 -8.74
CA ARG A 34 -14.98 8.12 -8.12
C ARG A 34 -15.96 7.42 -7.18
N ARG A 35 -16.54 6.30 -7.61
CA ARG A 35 -17.49 5.53 -6.80
C ARG A 35 -16.86 5.06 -5.50
N VAL A 36 -15.65 4.50 -5.54
CA VAL A 36 -14.90 4.08 -4.34
C VAL A 36 -14.65 5.26 -3.40
N LEU A 37 -14.31 6.43 -3.95
CA LEU A 37 -14.07 7.66 -3.17
C LEU A 37 -15.35 8.26 -2.56
N GLU A 38 -16.52 8.03 -3.17
CA GLU A 38 -17.83 8.44 -2.65
C GLU A 38 -18.33 7.48 -1.55
N GLU A 39 -18.00 6.18 -1.65
CA GLU A 39 -18.37 5.16 -0.67
C GLU A 39 -17.52 5.22 0.61
N ASP A 40 -16.21 5.53 0.51
CA ASP A 40 -15.30 5.64 1.67
C ASP A 40 -14.76 7.06 1.89
N ASN A 41 -15.24 7.70 2.96
CA ASN A 41 -14.84 9.05 3.34
C ASN A 41 -13.39 9.16 3.84
N LYS A 42 -12.69 8.05 4.14
CA LYS A 42 -11.29 8.03 4.61
C LYS A 42 -10.28 7.82 3.49
N THR A 43 -10.72 7.42 2.30
CA THR A 43 -9.82 7.12 1.18
C THR A 43 -9.11 8.35 0.63
N VAL A 44 -7.80 8.24 0.44
CA VAL A 44 -6.94 9.12 -0.33
C VAL A 44 -6.56 8.42 -1.63
N ALA A 45 -6.62 9.11 -2.75
CA ALA A 45 -6.16 8.57 -4.04
C ALA A 45 -4.95 9.36 -4.55
N LEU A 46 -3.87 8.65 -4.87
CA LEU A 46 -2.65 9.14 -5.51
C LEU A 46 -2.71 8.72 -6.99
N ILE A 47 -3.06 9.67 -7.86
CA ILE A 47 -3.53 9.37 -9.22
C ILE A 47 -2.49 9.80 -10.25
N GLN A 48 -2.22 8.92 -11.21
CA GLN A 48 -1.46 9.19 -12.43
C GLN A 48 -2.38 9.11 -13.66
N GLU A 49 -2.03 9.82 -14.74
CA GLU A 49 -2.78 9.97 -15.99
C GLU A 49 -4.31 10.11 -15.79
N PRO A 50 -4.79 11.13 -15.05
CA PRO A 50 -6.21 11.34 -14.87
C PRO A 50 -6.92 11.60 -16.20
N TRP A 51 -8.22 11.26 -16.30
CA TRP A 51 -9.02 11.64 -17.46
C TRP A 51 -9.11 13.17 -17.58
N ILE A 52 -8.65 13.71 -18.71
CA ILE A 52 -8.62 15.15 -18.97
C ILE A 52 -9.47 15.54 -20.17
N ARG A 53 -10.12 16.71 -20.09
CA ARG A 53 -10.78 17.38 -21.22
C ARG A 53 -10.56 18.88 -21.09
N ASN A 54 -10.18 19.55 -22.18
CA ASN A 54 -9.90 20.99 -22.20
C ASN A 54 -8.92 21.42 -21.09
N ASN A 55 -7.81 20.68 -20.94
CA ASN A 55 -6.79 20.89 -19.90
C ASN A 55 -7.30 20.82 -18.44
N LYS A 56 -8.44 20.18 -18.19
CA LYS A 56 -8.99 20.00 -16.84
C LYS A 56 -9.23 18.52 -16.56
N ILE A 57 -8.90 18.11 -15.34
CA ILE A 57 -9.27 16.80 -14.80
C ILE A 57 -10.79 16.70 -14.73
N CYS A 58 -11.32 15.60 -15.26
CA CYS A 58 -12.75 15.33 -15.38
C CYS A 58 -13.13 14.08 -14.57
N GLY A 59 -14.41 13.98 -14.18
CA GLY A 59 -14.96 12.82 -13.46
C GLY A 59 -14.61 12.74 -11.97
N LEU A 60 -13.55 13.42 -11.55
CA LEU A 60 -13.03 13.38 -10.17
C LEU A 60 -13.29 14.67 -9.37
N ASN A 61 -13.94 15.65 -9.98
CA ASN A 61 -14.34 16.91 -9.35
C ASN A 61 -15.63 16.75 -8.52
N ASN A 62 -15.82 17.63 -7.53
CA ASN A 62 -17.04 17.73 -6.73
C ASN A 62 -17.45 16.43 -6.02
N ILE A 63 -16.48 15.65 -5.53
CA ILE A 63 -16.76 14.52 -4.63
C ILE A 63 -17.03 15.10 -3.23
N SER A 64 -18.16 14.75 -2.63
CA SER A 64 -18.57 15.29 -1.33
C SER A 64 -17.53 14.97 -0.26
N GLY A 65 -17.16 15.97 0.55
CA GLY A 65 -16.17 15.79 1.62
C GLY A 65 -14.72 15.58 1.16
N LYS A 66 -14.41 15.60 -0.14
CA LYS A 66 -13.06 15.43 -0.69
C LYS A 66 -12.57 16.67 -1.43
N SER A 67 -11.26 16.89 -1.42
CA SER A 67 -10.55 17.91 -2.18
C SER A 67 -9.75 17.25 -3.30
N LEU A 68 -9.86 17.81 -4.51
CA LEU A 68 -8.95 17.52 -5.62
C LEU A 68 -7.77 18.50 -5.51
N LEU A 69 -6.59 17.97 -5.24
CA LEU A 69 -5.34 18.70 -5.07
C LEU A 69 -4.50 18.53 -6.34
N GLN A 70 -4.19 19.64 -7.00
CA GLN A 70 -3.35 19.74 -8.19
C GLN A 70 -2.90 21.19 -8.35
N ILE A 71 -1.81 21.41 -9.08
CA ILE A 71 -1.46 22.75 -9.55
C ILE A 71 -2.09 23.04 -10.93
N PRO A 72 -2.36 24.32 -11.27
CA PRO A 72 -2.82 24.69 -12.61
C PRO A 72 -1.69 24.53 -13.64
N VAL A 73 -1.74 23.47 -14.44
CA VAL A 73 -0.78 23.17 -15.51
C VAL A 73 -1.50 22.63 -16.74
N GLU A 74 -0.88 22.75 -17.91
CA GLU A 74 -1.41 22.12 -19.12
C GLU A 74 -1.24 20.60 -19.08
N LYS A 75 -2.29 19.88 -19.47
CA LYS A 75 -2.32 18.41 -19.54
C LYS A 75 -1.77 17.74 -18.27
N PRO A 76 -2.35 17.99 -17.08
CA PRO A 76 -1.86 17.39 -15.84
C PRO A 76 -1.85 15.86 -15.94
N ARG A 77 -0.74 15.24 -15.55
CA ARG A 77 -0.56 13.78 -15.49
C ARG A 77 -0.62 13.23 -14.07
N THR A 78 -0.72 14.09 -13.05
CA THR A 78 -0.92 13.65 -11.66
C THR A 78 -1.94 14.51 -10.94
N CYS A 79 -2.59 13.92 -9.94
CA CYS A 79 -3.35 14.65 -8.92
C CYS A 79 -3.50 13.81 -7.65
N ILE A 80 -3.97 14.44 -6.58
CA ILE A 80 -4.30 13.76 -5.33
C ILE A 80 -5.73 14.10 -4.94
N ILE A 81 -6.52 13.10 -4.53
CA ILE A 81 -7.84 13.30 -3.92
C ILE A 81 -7.76 12.93 -2.45
N MET A 82 -8.20 13.82 -1.58
CA MET A 82 -8.04 13.67 -0.12
C MET A 82 -9.28 14.12 0.65
N PRO A 83 -9.63 13.49 1.80
CA PRO A 83 -10.66 14.01 2.68
C PRO A 83 -10.39 15.44 3.14
N LYS A 84 -11.41 16.31 3.09
CA LYS A 84 -11.35 17.71 3.58
C LYS A 84 -11.11 17.82 5.08
N THR A 85 -11.32 16.73 5.81
CA THR A 85 -11.02 16.62 7.25
C THR A 85 -9.52 16.56 7.53
N ILE A 86 -8.69 16.27 6.53
CA ILE A 86 -7.24 16.24 6.66
C ILE A 86 -6.70 17.64 6.33
N ASN A 87 -5.91 18.20 7.24
CA ASN A 87 -5.22 19.47 7.02
C ASN A 87 -4.02 19.24 6.09
N ALA A 88 -4.28 19.35 4.78
CA ALA A 88 -3.28 19.17 3.74
C ALA A 88 -3.14 20.41 2.84
N SER A 89 -1.91 20.65 2.39
CA SER A 89 -1.59 21.75 1.47
C SER A 89 -0.60 21.30 0.40
N LEU A 90 -0.72 21.83 -0.82
CA LEU A 90 0.23 21.55 -1.89
C LEU A 90 1.60 22.14 -1.55
N ILE A 91 2.66 21.40 -1.87
CA ILE A 91 4.03 21.93 -1.86
C ILE A 91 4.33 22.45 -3.27
N ASN A 92 3.76 23.61 -3.60
CA ASN A 92 3.66 24.11 -4.97
C ASN A 92 5.00 24.17 -5.71
N GLN A 93 6.11 24.45 -5.01
CA GLN A 93 7.42 24.60 -5.63
C GLN A 93 8.00 23.30 -6.23
N PHE A 94 7.51 22.14 -5.81
CA PHE A 94 7.92 20.84 -6.38
C PHE A 94 6.86 20.24 -7.29
N CYS A 95 5.64 20.81 -7.29
CA CYS A 95 4.58 20.30 -8.13
C CYS A 95 4.83 20.67 -9.60
N SER A 96 4.55 19.74 -10.50
CA SER A 96 4.69 19.90 -11.93
C SER A 96 3.51 19.24 -12.65
N ARG A 97 3.59 19.08 -13.98
CA ARG A 97 2.66 18.24 -14.74
C ARG A 97 2.64 16.80 -14.21
N ASP A 98 3.77 16.34 -13.68
CA ASP A 98 4.12 14.94 -13.48
C ASP A 98 4.33 14.58 -12.03
N LEU A 99 4.19 15.56 -11.14
CA LEU A 99 4.35 15.41 -9.71
C LEU A 99 3.33 16.29 -8.99
N THR A 100 2.51 15.68 -8.16
CA THR A 100 1.65 16.38 -7.19
C THR A 100 2.07 15.96 -5.80
N ALA A 101 2.57 16.90 -5.00
CA ALA A 101 3.00 16.66 -3.63
C ALA A 101 2.17 17.48 -2.65
N VAL A 102 1.67 16.82 -1.61
CA VAL A 102 0.86 17.43 -0.56
C VAL A 102 1.51 17.17 0.80
N LYS A 103 1.62 18.23 1.59
CA LYS A 103 2.08 18.22 2.97
C LYS A 103 0.89 18.09 3.90
N ILE A 104 0.94 17.10 4.79
CA ILE A 104 -0.02 16.85 5.87
C ILE A 104 0.70 17.17 7.18
N ASN A 105 0.14 18.10 7.95
CA ASN A 105 0.66 18.42 9.28
C ASN A 105 -0.13 17.65 10.34
N SER A 106 0.56 16.88 11.16
CA SER A 106 -0.02 16.30 12.36
C SER A 106 -0.07 17.35 13.47
N ALA A 107 -1.26 17.58 14.02
CA ALA A 107 -1.43 18.52 15.13
C ALA A 107 -0.95 17.95 16.47
N GLU A 108 -0.87 16.62 16.59
CA GLU A 108 -0.60 15.93 17.86
C GLU A 108 0.90 15.88 18.20
N ASP A 109 1.75 15.63 17.20
CA ASP A 109 3.19 15.39 17.38
C ASP A 109 4.07 16.34 16.55
N GLN A 110 3.48 17.36 15.91
CA GLN A 110 4.16 18.33 15.05
C GLN A 110 4.97 17.69 13.91
N THR A 111 4.67 16.44 13.54
CA THR A 111 5.30 15.78 12.42
C THR A 111 4.67 16.22 11.09
N THR A 112 5.47 16.11 10.03
CA THR A 112 5.01 16.38 8.67
C THR A 112 5.16 15.11 7.85
N LEU A 113 4.04 14.67 7.27
CA LEU A 113 4.01 13.60 6.26
C LEU A 113 3.71 14.23 4.90
N VAL A 114 4.52 13.89 3.91
CA VAL A 114 4.31 14.27 2.52
C VAL A 114 3.75 13.06 1.76
N LEU A 115 2.68 13.26 1.01
CA LEU A 115 2.21 12.30 0.01
C LEU A 115 2.49 12.85 -1.38
N ALA A 116 3.11 12.05 -2.24
CA ALA A 116 3.40 12.43 -3.61
C ALA A 116 2.79 11.42 -4.60
N SER A 117 2.07 11.92 -5.59
CA SER A 117 1.71 11.17 -6.80
C SER A 117 2.66 11.58 -7.92
N VAL A 118 3.33 10.61 -8.55
CA VAL A 118 4.37 10.84 -9.54
C VAL A 118 4.11 10.01 -10.79
N TYR A 119 4.33 10.60 -11.96
CA TYR A 119 4.38 9.89 -13.23
C TYR A 119 5.75 10.15 -13.86
N MET A 120 6.55 9.10 -14.12
CA MET A 120 7.86 9.21 -14.75
C MET A 120 7.76 8.73 -16.20
N PRO A 121 7.74 9.63 -17.19
CA PRO A 121 7.59 9.26 -18.59
C PRO A 121 8.77 8.43 -19.07
N GLY A 122 8.53 7.46 -19.96
CA GLY A 122 9.57 6.56 -20.46
C GLY A 122 10.73 7.24 -21.19
N GLU A 123 10.48 8.42 -21.79
CA GLU A 123 11.44 9.17 -22.62
C GLU A 123 12.26 10.21 -21.83
N ASP A 124 11.87 10.52 -20.60
CA ASP A 124 12.49 11.58 -19.79
C ASP A 124 13.50 11.00 -18.78
N ASP A 125 14.35 11.86 -18.21
CA ASP A 125 15.30 11.50 -17.15
C ASP A 125 14.61 10.86 -15.92
N ILE A 126 15.31 9.95 -15.25
CA ILE A 126 14.80 9.24 -14.07
C ILE A 126 15.78 9.28 -12.89
N PRO A 127 15.34 9.70 -11.68
CA PRO A 127 14.09 10.41 -11.42
C PRO A 127 14.07 11.82 -12.05
N ALA A 128 12.89 12.40 -12.22
CA ALA A 128 12.76 13.80 -12.62
C ALA A 128 13.40 14.74 -11.58
N LYS A 129 13.90 15.89 -12.04
CA LYS A 129 14.58 16.89 -11.18
C LYS A 129 13.70 17.32 -10.00
N GLU A 130 12.42 17.60 -10.24
CA GLU A 130 11.48 18.04 -9.23
C GLU A 130 11.26 17.00 -8.13
N LEU A 131 11.31 15.71 -8.49
CA LEU A 131 11.24 14.61 -7.52
C LEU A 131 12.51 14.55 -6.67
N ALA A 132 13.68 14.68 -7.29
CA ALA A 132 14.94 14.70 -6.55
C ALA A 132 15.00 15.88 -5.57
N GLU A 133 14.58 17.07 -6.00
CA GLU A 133 14.50 18.26 -5.16
C GLU A 133 13.49 18.10 -4.02
N LEU A 134 12.33 17.48 -4.28
CA LEU A 134 11.35 17.16 -3.23
C LEU A 134 11.94 16.22 -2.17
N ILE A 135 12.63 15.15 -2.59
CA ILE A 135 13.23 14.16 -1.68
C ILE A 135 14.30 14.82 -0.82
N GLN A 136 15.21 15.58 -1.43
CA GLN A 136 16.24 16.34 -0.71
C GLN A 136 15.63 17.35 0.27
N HIS A 137 14.55 18.03 -0.12
CA HIS A 137 13.84 18.94 0.76
C HIS A 137 13.20 18.23 1.96
N CYS A 138 12.57 17.08 1.74
CA CYS A 138 12.01 16.28 2.83
C CYS A 138 13.11 15.82 3.80
N GLU A 139 14.23 15.34 3.28
CA GLU A 139 15.39 14.93 4.09
C GLU A 139 15.94 16.09 4.92
N ALA A 140 16.21 17.24 4.30
CA ALA A 140 16.74 18.43 4.98
C ALA A 140 15.82 18.94 6.10
N ASN A 141 14.50 18.81 5.93
CA ASN A 141 13.51 19.22 6.92
C ASN A 141 13.07 18.10 7.87
N LYS A 142 13.64 16.89 7.73
CA LYS A 142 13.24 15.68 8.48
C LYS A 142 11.75 15.37 8.36
N TRP A 143 11.19 15.60 7.18
CA TRP A 143 9.81 15.23 6.85
C TRP A 143 9.79 13.81 6.34
N ASP A 144 8.77 13.08 6.76
CA ASP A 144 8.50 11.76 6.23
C ASP A 144 7.74 11.89 4.91
N VAL A 145 8.00 10.98 3.96
CA VAL A 145 7.36 11.03 2.64
C VAL A 145 6.93 9.64 2.19
N ILE A 146 5.78 9.56 1.54
CA ILE A 146 5.30 8.40 0.78
C ILE A 146 5.06 8.85 -0.66
N ILE A 147 5.64 8.11 -1.59
CA ILE A 147 5.65 8.42 -3.03
C ILE A 147 4.99 7.25 -3.76
N ALA A 148 3.88 7.52 -4.43
CA ALA A 148 3.23 6.61 -5.36
C ALA A 148 3.63 7.01 -6.78
N ALA A 149 4.42 6.18 -7.45
CA ALA A 149 4.95 6.48 -8.76
C ALA A 149 4.57 5.41 -9.79
N ASP A 150 4.13 5.84 -10.96
CA ASP A 150 4.30 5.07 -12.19
C ASP A 150 5.70 5.43 -12.74
N CYS A 151 6.67 4.53 -12.59
CA CYS A 151 8.06 4.82 -12.93
C CYS A 151 8.43 4.48 -14.38
N ASN A 152 7.57 3.73 -15.10
CA ASN A 152 7.90 3.13 -16.39
C ASN A 152 9.29 2.45 -16.40
N ALA A 153 9.67 1.81 -15.28
CA ALA A 153 10.97 1.20 -15.07
C ALA A 153 10.82 -0.23 -14.55
N HIS A 154 11.69 -1.12 -15.02
CA HIS A 154 11.64 -2.54 -14.68
C HIS A 154 12.82 -2.88 -13.78
N HIS A 155 12.56 -3.48 -12.62
CA HIS A 155 13.60 -4.03 -11.75
C HIS A 155 13.01 -5.09 -10.80
N PRO A 156 13.73 -6.19 -10.51
CA PRO A 156 13.30 -7.20 -9.53
C PRO A 156 13.01 -6.65 -8.13
N LEU A 157 13.57 -5.50 -7.76
CA LEU A 157 13.38 -4.89 -6.44
C LEU A 157 11.93 -4.46 -6.17
N TRP A 158 11.14 -4.23 -7.22
CA TRP A 158 9.71 -3.97 -7.11
C TRP A 158 8.86 -5.04 -7.81
N GLY A 159 9.45 -6.18 -8.15
CA GLY A 159 8.71 -7.35 -8.67
C GLY A 159 8.60 -7.45 -10.19
N SER A 160 9.44 -6.74 -10.96
CA SER A 160 9.58 -7.02 -12.40
C SER A 160 10.42 -8.29 -12.63
N MET A 161 10.16 -9.01 -13.73
CA MET A 161 10.94 -10.21 -14.09
C MET A 161 12.29 -9.90 -14.74
N ASP A 162 12.42 -8.70 -15.28
CA ASP A 162 13.58 -8.18 -15.97
C ASP A 162 14.01 -6.84 -15.35
N THR A 163 15.21 -6.40 -15.75
CA THR A 163 15.73 -5.08 -15.44
C THR A 163 15.91 -4.31 -16.75
N ASN A 164 15.45 -3.06 -16.80
CA ASN A 164 15.77 -2.14 -17.89
C ASN A 164 16.68 -1.01 -17.40
N LYS A 165 17.28 -0.26 -18.34
CA LYS A 165 18.20 0.85 -18.02
C LYS A 165 17.60 1.86 -17.04
N ARG A 166 16.30 2.17 -17.19
CA ARG A 166 15.59 3.08 -16.28
C ARG A 166 15.51 2.51 -14.87
N GLY A 167 15.28 1.21 -14.75
CA GLY A 167 15.28 0.49 -13.49
C GLY A 167 16.63 0.57 -12.79
N GLU A 168 17.72 0.34 -13.52
CA GLU A 168 19.09 0.48 -12.99
C GLU A 168 19.34 1.91 -12.47
N GLN A 169 19.06 2.93 -13.28
CA GLN A 169 19.24 4.33 -12.90
C GLN A 169 18.41 4.74 -11.68
N LEU A 170 17.13 4.32 -11.64
CA LEU A 170 16.28 4.59 -10.50
C LEU A 170 16.78 3.87 -9.24
N THR A 171 17.20 2.61 -9.36
CA THR A 171 17.76 1.86 -8.23
C THR A 171 19.04 2.49 -7.71
N GLU A 172 19.97 2.89 -8.58
CA GLU A 172 21.20 3.61 -8.19
C GLU A 172 20.89 4.90 -7.44
N TYR A 173 19.89 5.67 -7.89
CA TYR A 173 19.42 6.86 -7.19
C TYR A 173 18.84 6.50 -5.81
N LEU A 174 17.94 5.50 -5.74
CA LEU A 174 17.27 5.12 -4.49
C LEU A 174 18.27 4.63 -3.43
N LEU A 175 19.35 3.95 -3.82
CA LEU A 175 20.43 3.52 -2.92
C LEU A 175 21.14 4.69 -2.21
N GLN A 176 21.04 5.90 -2.76
CA GLN A 176 21.62 7.12 -2.17
C GLN A 176 20.62 7.87 -1.26
N THR A 177 19.38 7.39 -1.17
CA THR A 177 18.30 8.01 -0.37
C THR A 177 17.96 7.15 0.85
N ASN A 178 17.18 7.71 1.77
CA ASN A 178 16.59 6.98 2.90
C ASN A 178 15.21 6.36 2.58
N LEU A 179 14.90 6.18 1.29
CA LEU A 179 13.63 5.62 0.84
C LEU A 179 13.70 4.10 0.78
N THR A 180 12.64 3.46 1.26
CA THR A 180 12.40 2.03 1.16
C THR A 180 11.32 1.75 0.13
N ILE A 181 11.52 0.70 -0.67
CA ILE A 181 10.52 0.19 -1.60
C ILE A 181 9.47 -0.61 -0.81
N LEU A 182 8.21 -0.23 -0.93
CA LEU A 182 7.09 -0.86 -0.22
C LEU A 182 6.37 -1.94 -1.04
N ASN A 183 6.70 -2.11 -2.32
CA ASN A 183 6.15 -3.17 -3.15
C ASN A 183 6.37 -4.55 -2.52
N ARG A 184 5.32 -5.39 -2.51
CA ARG A 184 5.35 -6.76 -1.95
C ARG A 184 4.66 -7.74 -2.91
N GLY A 185 5.11 -9.00 -2.88
CA GLY A 185 4.55 -10.03 -3.74
C GLY A 185 4.96 -9.87 -5.21
N THR A 186 4.30 -10.64 -6.08
CA THR A 186 4.67 -10.78 -7.50
C THR A 186 3.52 -10.42 -8.44
N GLU A 187 2.45 -9.83 -7.90
CA GLU A 187 1.30 -9.41 -8.71
C GLU A 187 1.70 -8.26 -9.65
N PRO A 188 1.43 -8.37 -10.96
CA PRO A 188 1.77 -7.31 -11.91
C PRO A 188 0.88 -6.08 -11.68
N THR A 189 1.44 -4.89 -11.83
CA THR A 189 0.69 -3.63 -11.70
C THR A 189 0.16 -3.13 -13.04
N PHE A 190 0.72 -3.60 -14.16
CA PHE A 190 0.28 -3.30 -15.51
C PHE A 190 0.00 -4.60 -16.27
N VAL A 191 -1.22 -4.73 -16.80
CA VAL A 191 -1.72 -5.95 -17.44
C VAL A 191 -2.44 -5.59 -18.73
N THR A 192 -1.94 -6.11 -19.84
CA THR A 192 -2.59 -6.06 -21.15
C THR A 192 -2.78 -7.49 -21.67
N SER A 193 -3.42 -7.63 -22.85
CA SER A 193 -3.51 -8.93 -23.52
C SER A 193 -2.15 -9.48 -23.98
N ARG A 194 -1.09 -8.66 -23.99
CA ARG A 194 0.23 -9.02 -24.54
C ARG A 194 1.34 -9.06 -23.51
N CYS A 195 1.19 -8.36 -22.38
CA CYS A 195 2.27 -8.09 -21.44
C CYS A 195 1.72 -7.92 -20.02
N GLN A 196 2.51 -8.38 -19.04
CA GLN A 196 2.28 -8.16 -17.62
C GLN A 196 3.59 -7.69 -16.99
N THR A 197 3.58 -6.52 -16.39
CA THR A 197 4.77 -5.88 -15.82
C THR A 197 4.45 -5.19 -14.50
N THR A 198 5.48 -4.98 -13.70
CA THR A 198 5.40 -4.17 -12.48
C THR A 198 6.19 -2.90 -12.71
N ILE A 199 5.46 -1.79 -12.91
CA ILE A 199 6.01 -0.45 -13.21
C ILE A 199 5.43 0.62 -12.30
N ASP A 200 4.51 0.25 -11.41
CA ASP A 200 3.99 1.10 -10.36
C ASP A 200 4.70 0.76 -9.05
N ILE A 201 5.39 1.74 -8.47
CA ILE A 201 6.13 1.57 -7.22
C ILE A 201 5.57 2.47 -6.12
N THR A 202 5.66 2.00 -4.89
CA THR A 202 5.40 2.81 -3.70
C THR A 202 6.69 2.90 -2.89
N LEU A 203 7.15 4.12 -2.63
CA LEU A 203 8.35 4.40 -1.85
C LEU A 203 7.97 5.12 -0.56
N ALA A 204 8.72 4.93 0.51
CA ALA A 204 8.54 5.69 1.73
C ALA A 204 9.84 5.88 2.51
N THR A 205 9.95 6.97 3.29
CA THR A 205 10.99 7.05 4.33
C THR A 205 10.79 5.94 5.36
N HIS A 206 11.86 5.52 6.03
CA HIS A 206 11.80 4.44 7.02
C HIS A 206 10.66 4.57 8.04
N LYS A 207 10.46 5.75 8.64
CA LYS A 207 9.38 5.96 9.62
C LYS A 207 8.00 5.93 8.98
N ALA A 208 7.85 6.48 7.77
CA ALA A 208 6.58 6.38 7.04
C ALA A 208 6.26 4.93 6.66
N ALA A 209 7.28 4.13 6.32
CA ALA A 209 7.12 2.72 5.99
C ALA A 209 6.53 1.94 7.18
N ASP A 210 6.95 2.23 8.41
CA ASP A 210 6.41 1.61 9.63
C ASP A 210 4.92 1.91 9.85
N LEU A 211 4.41 3.02 9.28
CA LEU A 211 2.99 3.38 9.34
C LEU A 211 2.16 2.74 8.23
N VAL A 212 2.80 2.11 7.24
CA VAL A 212 2.12 1.48 6.12
C VAL A 212 1.74 0.05 6.47
N GLY A 213 0.44 -0.26 6.35
CA GLY A 213 -0.11 -1.59 6.54
C GLY A 213 -0.86 -2.10 5.31
N GLY A 214 -0.86 -3.41 5.10
CA GLY A 214 -1.74 -4.07 4.12
C GLY A 214 -1.47 -3.68 2.66
N TRP A 215 -0.23 -3.39 2.28
CA TRP A 215 0.13 -3.11 0.89
C TRP A 215 -0.16 -4.32 0.00
N HIS A 216 -0.93 -4.12 -1.06
CA HIS A 216 -1.23 -5.15 -2.06
C HIS A 216 -1.66 -4.53 -3.41
N VAL A 217 -1.50 -5.31 -4.48
CA VAL A 217 -2.15 -5.03 -5.77
C VAL A 217 -3.57 -5.58 -5.72
N SER A 218 -4.57 -4.73 -5.95
CA SER A 218 -5.97 -5.10 -5.89
C SER A 218 -6.38 -6.00 -7.07
N ASN A 219 -7.22 -6.99 -6.80
CA ASN A 219 -7.89 -7.81 -7.81
C ASN A 219 -9.17 -7.15 -8.37
N GLU A 220 -9.60 -6.01 -7.80
CA GLU A 220 -10.76 -5.30 -8.29
C GLU A 220 -10.49 -4.67 -9.67
N PRO A 221 -11.43 -4.76 -10.62
CA PRO A 221 -11.29 -4.13 -11.93
C PRO A 221 -11.10 -2.62 -11.81
N SER A 222 -9.95 -2.13 -12.25
CA SER A 222 -9.66 -0.69 -12.39
C SER A 222 -10.26 -0.09 -13.67
N PHE A 223 -10.57 -0.95 -14.65
CA PHE A 223 -10.92 -0.57 -16.03
C PHE A 223 -9.84 0.25 -16.75
N ALA A 224 -8.61 0.20 -16.24
CA ALA A 224 -7.37 0.55 -16.93
C ALA A 224 -6.52 -0.72 -17.08
N ASP A 225 -5.46 -0.63 -17.88
CA ASP A 225 -4.48 -1.71 -17.98
C ASP A 225 -3.63 -1.74 -16.70
N HIS A 226 -3.52 -0.61 -15.99
CA HIS A 226 -2.96 -0.57 -14.64
C HIS A 226 -3.95 -1.07 -13.60
N ARG A 227 -3.47 -1.89 -12.67
CA ARG A 227 -4.18 -2.34 -11.47
C ARG A 227 -3.95 -1.35 -10.34
N ARG A 228 -4.93 -1.27 -9.42
CA ARG A 228 -4.81 -0.41 -8.24
C ARG A 228 -3.86 -1.02 -7.23
N ILE A 229 -3.00 -0.21 -6.64
CA ILE A 229 -2.27 -0.56 -5.42
C ILE A 229 -3.02 0.03 -4.24
N CYS A 230 -3.29 -0.79 -3.23
CA CYS A 230 -4.03 -0.40 -2.04
C CYS A 230 -3.19 -0.65 -0.78
N PHE A 231 -3.22 0.30 0.15
CA PHE A 231 -2.58 0.16 1.47
C PHE A 231 -3.25 1.09 2.49
N GLN A 232 -2.87 0.98 3.76
CA GLN A 232 -3.32 1.85 4.83
C GLN A 232 -2.15 2.65 5.40
N ILE A 233 -2.40 3.90 5.79
CA ILE A 233 -1.49 4.70 6.62
C ILE A 233 -2.12 4.81 8.00
N HIS A 234 -1.45 4.29 9.03
CA HIS A 234 -1.93 4.29 10.41
C HIS A 234 -1.41 5.50 11.20
N ILE A 235 -2.14 5.94 12.23
CA ILE A 235 -1.68 7.01 13.16
C ILE A 235 -0.45 6.55 13.96
N LYS A 236 -0.38 5.26 14.27
CA LYS A 236 0.74 4.58 14.93
C LYS A 236 1.06 3.33 14.13
N PRO A 237 2.30 2.80 14.22
CA PRO A 237 2.62 1.54 13.57
C PRO A 237 1.57 0.48 13.93
N PRO A 238 1.08 -0.31 12.96
CA PRO A 238 0.11 -1.35 13.23
C PRO A 238 0.71 -2.32 14.25
N ASP A 239 -0.14 -2.89 15.10
CA ASP A 239 0.32 -3.90 16.05
C ASP A 239 0.98 -5.05 15.27
N PRO A 240 2.16 -5.51 15.70
CA PRO A 240 2.82 -6.67 15.09
C PRO A 240 1.83 -7.83 14.96
N ILE A 241 1.64 -8.33 13.74
CA ILE A 241 0.85 -9.55 13.55
C ILE A 241 1.68 -10.70 14.15
N PRO A 242 1.18 -11.41 15.17
CA PRO A 242 1.88 -12.55 15.72
C PRO A 242 1.99 -13.62 14.64
N TYR A 243 3.21 -14.06 14.36
CA TYR A 243 3.47 -15.12 13.39
C TYR A 243 4.32 -16.21 14.03
N ARG A 244 4.26 -17.42 13.48
CA ARG A 244 5.08 -18.54 13.90
C ARG A 244 6.12 -18.79 12.81
N ASN A 245 7.40 -18.72 13.14
CA ASN A 245 8.47 -19.03 12.21
C ASN A 245 8.74 -20.54 12.21
N PRO A 246 8.38 -21.29 11.14
CA PRO A 246 8.53 -22.75 11.15
C PRO A 246 9.97 -23.22 11.40
N ARG A 247 10.98 -22.41 11.03
CA ARG A 247 12.40 -22.72 11.26
C ARG A 247 12.82 -22.66 12.73
N LYS A 248 12.03 -22.00 13.58
CA LYS A 248 12.27 -21.87 15.02
C LYS A 248 11.40 -22.84 15.84
N THR A 249 10.71 -23.77 15.20
CA THR A 249 9.93 -24.80 15.90
C THR A 249 10.88 -25.66 16.75
N ASP A 250 10.58 -25.83 18.03
CA ASP A 250 11.26 -26.83 18.85
C ASP A 250 10.75 -28.22 18.44
N THR A 251 11.55 -28.92 17.64
CA THR A 251 11.18 -30.24 17.10
C THR A 251 10.98 -31.29 18.20
N LYS A 252 11.71 -31.21 19.31
CA LYS A 252 11.58 -32.17 20.42
C LYS A 252 10.25 -31.98 21.16
N ILE A 253 9.87 -30.73 21.40
CA ILE A 253 8.57 -30.41 22.00
C ILE A 253 7.44 -30.82 21.05
N TYR A 254 7.57 -30.54 19.75
CA TYR A 254 6.59 -30.93 18.74
C TYR A 254 6.38 -32.44 18.72
N GLU A 255 7.46 -33.21 18.58
CA GLU A 255 7.42 -34.67 18.54
C GLU A 255 6.83 -35.24 19.84
N HIS A 256 7.28 -34.77 21.00
CA HIS A 256 6.76 -35.24 22.29
C HIS A 256 5.24 -35.02 22.42
N ILE A 257 4.75 -33.82 22.09
CA ILE A 257 3.33 -33.48 22.20
C ILE A 257 2.51 -34.26 21.16
N LEU A 258 3.02 -34.36 19.92
CA LEU A 258 2.34 -35.06 18.85
C LEU A 258 2.23 -36.56 19.13
N THR A 259 3.32 -37.21 19.53
CA THR A 259 3.33 -38.65 19.87
C THR A 259 2.34 -38.94 20.99
N LYS A 260 2.25 -38.07 22.02
CA LYS A 260 1.25 -38.22 23.08
C LYS A 260 -0.19 -38.06 22.55
N LYS A 261 -0.44 -37.08 21.69
CA LYS A 261 -1.79 -36.89 21.10
C LYS A 261 -2.18 -38.01 20.16
N LEU A 262 -1.22 -38.62 19.46
CA LEU A 262 -1.44 -39.76 18.57
C LEU A 262 -1.56 -41.09 19.33
N SER A 263 -0.94 -41.23 20.51
CA SER A 263 -1.17 -42.40 21.36
C SER A 263 -2.59 -42.42 21.95
N ASP A 264 -3.17 -41.24 22.14
CA ASP A 264 -4.55 -41.07 22.61
C ASP A 264 -5.57 -41.06 21.44
N PHE A 265 -5.11 -41.24 20.20
CA PHE A 265 -5.95 -41.25 19.01
C PHE A 265 -6.56 -42.63 18.81
N GLU A 266 -7.84 -42.78 19.13
CA GLU A 266 -8.65 -43.92 18.73
C GLU A 266 -9.40 -43.54 17.43
N PRO A 267 -9.11 -44.18 16.29
CA PRO A 267 -9.86 -43.94 15.06
C PRO A 267 -11.34 -44.26 15.31
N ALA A 268 -12.24 -43.38 14.87
CA ALA A 268 -13.65 -43.73 14.78
C ALA A 268 -13.80 -45.00 13.92
N ASP A 269 -14.65 -45.92 14.37
CA ASP A 269 -14.91 -47.27 13.87
C ASP A 269 -14.51 -47.52 12.39
N VAL A 270 -13.83 -48.66 12.13
CA VAL A 270 -13.15 -49.05 10.88
C VAL A 270 -14.11 -49.26 9.69
N THR A 271 -15.41 -49.01 9.87
CA THR A 271 -16.34 -48.89 8.76
C THR A 271 -16.07 -47.60 7.98
N LEU A 272 -15.68 -47.76 6.71
CA LEU A 272 -15.35 -46.69 5.75
C LEU A 272 -16.60 -45.87 5.35
N SER A 273 -17.20 -45.17 6.31
CA SER A 273 -18.16 -44.11 6.03
C SER A 273 -17.42 -42.79 5.77
N VAL A 274 -18.00 -41.93 4.94
CA VAL A 274 -17.44 -40.60 4.65
C VAL A 274 -17.30 -39.78 5.94
N ASP A 275 -18.30 -39.85 6.81
CA ASP A 275 -18.34 -39.12 8.08
C ASP A 275 -17.23 -39.55 9.05
N ASN A 276 -16.92 -40.85 9.10
CA ASN A 276 -15.83 -41.37 9.94
C ASN A 276 -14.46 -40.91 9.42
N ILE A 277 -14.28 -40.87 8.10
CA ILE A 277 -13.05 -40.38 7.48
C ILE A 277 -12.87 -38.88 7.79
N GLU A 278 -13.92 -38.08 7.64
CA GLU A 278 -13.86 -36.65 7.91
C GLU A 278 -13.56 -36.35 9.38
N THR A 279 -14.18 -37.09 10.29
CA THR A 279 -13.93 -37.01 11.75
C THR A 279 -12.47 -37.35 12.10
N ASN A 280 -11.92 -38.39 11.48
CA ASN A 280 -10.52 -38.79 11.68
C ASN A 280 -9.55 -37.73 11.13
N VAL A 281 -9.83 -37.16 9.94
CA VAL A 281 -9.02 -36.09 9.35
C VAL A 281 -9.05 -34.83 10.22
N GLN A 282 -10.21 -34.42 10.72
CA GLN A 282 -10.34 -33.27 11.62
C GLN A 282 -9.53 -33.49 12.91
N SER A 283 -9.64 -34.67 13.50
CA SER A 283 -8.96 -35.01 14.75
C SER A 283 -7.45 -35.06 14.57
N LEU A 284 -6.96 -35.64 13.46
CA LEU A 284 -5.53 -35.65 13.12
C LEU A 284 -5.01 -34.24 12.84
N THR A 285 -5.75 -33.44 12.08
CA THR A 285 -5.40 -32.05 11.77
C THR A 285 -5.32 -31.22 13.06
N ALA A 286 -6.28 -31.38 13.98
CA ALA A 286 -6.26 -30.72 15.28
C ALA A 286 -5.04 -31.15 16.12
N ALA A 287 -4.67 -32.43 16.10
CA ALA A 287 -3.49 -32.93 16.79
C ALA A 287 -2.20 -32.30 16.22
N LEU A 288 -2.04 -32.27 14.89
CA LEU A 288 -0.89 -31.68 14.21
C LEU A 288 -0.78 -30.18 14.48
N THR A 289 -1.87 -29.43 14.25
CA THR A 289 -1.91 -27.97 14.41
C THR A 289 -1.64 -27.56 15.85
N SER A 290 -2.31 -28.17 16.83
CA SER A 290 -2.11 -27.82 18.24
C SER A 290 -0.74 -28.22 18.79
N SER A 291 -0.12 -29.28 18.26
CA SER A 291 1.26 -29.63 18.61
C SER A 291 2.23 -28.60 18.05
N TYR A 292 2.03 -28.18 16.80
CA TYR A 292 2.83 -27.12 16.17
C TYR A 292 2.71 -25.79 16.91
N GLU A 293 1.49 -25.38 17.28
CA GLU A 293 1.25 -24.14 18.01
C GLU A 293 1.93 -24.09 19.38
N LYS A 294 2.04 -25.24 20.07
CA LYS A 294 2.75 -25.33 21.36
C LYS A 294 4.27 -25.36 21.19
N ALA A 295 4.76 -25.98 20.13
CA ALA A 295 6.19 -26.16 19.87
C ALA A 295 6.86 -24.96 19.18
N CYS A 296 6.08 -24.16 18.46
CA CYS A 296 6.58 -23.01 17.70
C CYS A 296 5.93 -21.72 18.21
N PRO A 297 6.34 -21.12 19.34
CA PRO A 297 5.70 -19.94 19.93
C PRO A 297 5.55 -18.78 18.94
N THR A 298 4.49 -17.98 19.10
CA THR A 298 4.28 -16.79 18.29
C THR A 298 5.35 -15.76 18.59
N GLU A 299 5.97 -15.24 17.54
CA GLU A 299 6.85 -14.08 17.62
C GLU A 299 6.06 -12.85 17.18
N ALA A 300 6.30 -11.72 17.84
CA ALA A 300 5.87 -10.43 17.34
C ALA A 300 6.84 -10.01 16.23
N SER A 301 6.39 -9.94 14.99
CA SER A 301 7.22 -9.35 13.93
C SER A 301 7.17 -7.83 14.05
N CYS A 302 8.21 -7.23 14.62
CA CYS A 302 8.43 -5.80 14.45
C CYS A 302 8.93 -5.48 13.02
N HIS A 303 9.37 -6.49 12.26
CA HIS A 303 10.12 -6.34 11.01
C HIS A 303 9.65 -7.35 9.96
N GLN A 304 8.44 -7.18 9.43
CA GLN A 304 8.14 -7.68 8.07
C GLN A 304 8.51 -6.64 6.99
N TYR A 305 9.19 -5.55 7.38
CA TYR A 305 9.47 -4.41 6.49
C TYR A 305 10.64 -4.63 5.52
N TYR A 306 11.45 -5.68 5.68
CA TYR A 306 12.51 -6.07 4.74
C TYR A 306 12.50 -7.59 4.55
N GLY A 307 11.71 -8.08 3.60
CA GLY A 307 11.74 -9.47 3.16
C GLY A 307 12.56 -9.58 1.88
N THR A 308 13.66 -10.33 1.95
CA THR A 308 14.39 -10.91 0.82
C THR A 308 13.51 -11.83 0.00
#